data_AF-A0A081C4V5-F1
#
_entry.id   AF-A0A081C4V5-F1
#
_cell.length_a   1.000
_cell.length_b   1.000
_cell.length_c   1.000
_cell.angle_alpha   90.00
_cell.angle_beta   90.00
_cell.angle_gamma   90.00
#
_symmetry.space_group_name_H-M   'P 1'
#
loop_
_entity.id
_entity.type
_entity.pdbx_description
1 polymer ?
#
loop_
_entity_poly.entity_id
_entity_poly.type
_entity_poly.pdbx_seq_one_letter_code
_entity_poly.pdbx_strand_id
1 'polypeptide(L)'
;MYSANKFLETFVFIVTMFFLISGCGSEETAWKDAERMHTSSAYEKFLEKYPNGIYTEKAYQRIAELTDYYRAYKAYLEKYPQTPFAEKALLRMTEMEETVQAYQKFLQSFPGSSSVKEVQLKLDELYNERRPELKGAKTARYILNTSFPGGLTLNHFIGNTPEILISYAGLEQIQSDQADVTLTINMKAEPISAEYSNLGIQYSGAEIKGSIEVIYHNITILKEDFHKLKEPPIVVGQGFGGRFSSPTSAPFDEVIEDGFTPNLIEIFVDTFGNNILNLWIKNMQEFSPAIKILAAKWKNSDLWATNYVDKYIADASTDTYKKREITVEFIKNIRDSKDNHTISLLIKFMKHIYTGTQDEAISSLGAIGDVQAVKPLMEFLLQIPDNDISRSSRIKTVTEALGRITGEKFGEDQLQWKNWWENNKDKFMKSEVQE
;
A
#
# COMPACT_ATOMS: atom_id res chain seq x y z
N MET A 1 64.61 -48.15 0.87
CA MET A 1 63.97 -46.80 0.82
C MET A 1 62.77 -46.71 -0.13
N TYR A 2 62.26 -47.80 -0.72
CA TYR A 2 61.13 -47.72 -1.69
C TYR A 2 59.75 -48.14 -1.13
N SER A 3 59.65 -48.63 0.11
CA SER A 3 58.37 -49.08 0.69
C SER A 3 57.70 -48.09 1.64
N ALA A 4 58.36 -47.00 2.02
CA ALA A 4 57.81 -45.99 2.94
C ALA A 4 56.92 -44.95 2.21
N ASN A 5 57.21 -44.63 0.94
CA ASN A 5 56.47 -43.61 0.19
C ASN A 5 55.10 -44.07 -0.32
N LYS A 6 54.90 -45.36 -0.58
CA LYS A 6 53.59 -45.87 -1.02
C LYS A 6 52.53 -45.87 0.09
N PHE A 7 52.96 -45.99 1.34
CA PHE A 7 52.08 -45.94 2.51
C PHE A 7 51.63 -44.50 2.79
N LEU A 8 52.52 -43.52 2.59
CA LEU A 8 52.21 -42.10 2.80
C LEU A 8 51.23 -41.56 1.74
N GLU A 9 51.38 -41.92 0.47
CA GLU A 9 50.46 -41.46 -0.59
C GLU A 9 49.07 -42.09 -0.48
N THR A 10 48.98 -43.37 -0.08
CA THR A 10 47.67 -44.03 0.13
C THR A 10 46.96 -43.49 1.38
N PHE A 11 47.71 -43.10 2.42
CA PHE A 11 47.17 -42.52 3.65
C PHE A 11 46.71 -41.07 3.46
N VAL A 12 47.43 -40.27 2.67
CA VAL A 12 47.02 -38.90 2.33
C VAL A 12 45.77 -38.91 1.45
N PHE A 13 45.61 -39.88 0.53
CA PHE A 13 44.39 -40.01 -0.26
C PHE A 13 43.16 -40.46 0.55
N ILE A 14 43.33 -41.34 1.55
CA ILE A 14 42.23 -41.78 2.43
C ILE A 14 41.85 -40.67 3.43
N VAL A 15 42.80 -39.86 3.90
CA VAL A 15 42.53 -38.75 4.83
C VAL A 15 41.94 -37.53 4.10
N THR A 16 42.32 -37.23 2.84
CA THR A 16 41.64 -36.20 2.05
C THR A 16 40.25 -36.64 1.56
N MET A 17 40.03 -37.94 1.36
CA MET A 17 38.71 -38.50 1.04
C MET A 17 37.78 -38.66 2.26
N PHE A 18 38.31 -38.61 3.50
CA PHE A 18 37.51 -38.61 4.74
C PHE A 18 37.00 -37.22 5.17
N PHE A 19 37.62 -36.15 4.68
CA PHE A 19 37.16 -34.78 4.96
C PHE A 19 35.98 -34.32 4.10
N LEU A 20 35.57 -35.10 3.08
CA LEU A 20 34.40 -34.81 2.25
C LEU A 20 33.12 -35.57 2.67
N ILE A 21 33.21 -36.57 3.56
CA ILE A 21 32.07 -37.43 3.92
C ILE A 21 31.57 -37.16 5.36
N SER A 22 32.38 -36.50 6.20
CA SER A 22 32.04 -36.25 7.62
C SER A 22 31.13 -35.02 7.85
N GLY A 23 30.94 -34.17 6.84
CA GLY A 23 30.16 -32.93 6.96
C GLY A 23 28.63 -33.13 6.86
N CYS A 24 28.19 -34.03 5.97
CA CYS A 24 26.78 -34.16 5.58
C CYS A 24 25.88 -34.67 6.73
N GLY A 25 26.36 -35.64 7.51
CA GLY A 25 25.62 -36.14 8.68
C GLY A 25 25.45 -35.11 9.80
N SER A 26 26.42 -34.20 9.96
CA SER A 26 26.35 -33.13 10.95
C SER A 26 25.38 -32.01 10.56
N GLU A 27 25.30 -31.70 9.26
CA GLU A 27 24.38 -30.71 8.70
C GLU A 27 22.94 -31.21 8.77
N GLU A 28 22.65 -32.44 8.33
CA GLU A 28 21.30 -33.01 8.40
C GLU A 28 20.77 -33.06 9.84
N THR A 29 21.64 -33.34 10.81
CA THR A 29 21.26 -33.35 12.24
C THR A 29 20.93 -31.94 12.72
N ALA A 30 21.77 -30.96 12.41
CA ALA A 30 21.52 -29.57 12.75
C ALA A 30 20.26 -29.00 12.07
N TRP A 31 19.96 -29.44 10.84
CA TRP A 31 18.75 -29.09 10.13
C TRP A 31 17.50 -29.67 10.82
N LYS A 32 17.52 -30.96 11.17
CA LYS A 32 16.40 -31.60 11.90
C LYS A 32 16.16 -30.94 13.25
N ASP A 33 17.23 -30.54 13.96
CA ASP A 33 17.11 -29.80 15.21
C ASP A 33 16.47 -28.42 15.00
N ALA A 34 16.85 -27.70 13.94
CA ALA A 34 16.25 -26.43 13.58
C ALA A 34 14.77 -26.56 13.17
N GLU A 35 14.43 -27.59 12.38
CA GLU A 35 13.03 -27.91 12.03
C GLU A 35 12.19 -28.26 13.25
N ARG A 36 12.74 -29.02 14.21
CA ARG A 36 12.04 -29.35 15.45
C ARG A 36 11.77 -28.11 16.31
N MET A 37 12.72 -27.18 16.37
CA MET A 37 12.55 -25.95 17.12
C MET A 37 11.59 -24.98 16.43
N HIS A 38 11.57 -24.95 15.09
CA HIS A 38 10.68 -24.13 14.27
C HIS A 38 10.63 -22.65 14.71
N THR A 39 11.80 -22.08 15.00
CA THR A 39 11.96 -20.67 15.36
C THR A 39 13.00 -20.01 14.47
N SER A 40 12.85 -18.71 14.22
CA SER A 40 13.78 -17.93 13.40
C SER A 40 15.21 -18.05 13.93
N SER A 41 15.40 -17.98 15.25
CA SER A 41 16.71 -18.11 15.89
C SER A 41 17.36 -19.49 15.68
N ALA A 42 16.58 -20.58 15.62
CA ALA A 42 17.12 -21.91 15.37
C ALA A 42 17.63 -22.05 13.93
N TYR A 43 16.88 -21.52 12.97
CA TYR A 43 17.30 -21.48 11.56
C TYR A 43 18.48 -20.51 11.34
N GLU A 44 18.52 -19.37 12.03
CA GLU A 44 19.65 -18.43 11.99
C GLU A 44 20.94 -19.11 12.48
N LYS A 45 20.90 -19.82 13.61
CA LYS A 45 22.04 -20.60 14.12
C LYS A 45 22.47 -21.71 13.16
N PHE A 46 21.51 -22.36 12.51
CA PHE A 46 21.81 -23.34 11.46
C PHE A 46 22.59 -22.67 10.32
N LEU A 47 22.14 -21.51 9.86
CA LEU A 47 22.75 -20.75 8.77
C LEU A 47 24.13 -20.16 9.12
N GLU A 48 24.36 -19.77 10.37
CA GLU A 48 25.69 -19.38 10.85
C GLU A 48 26.71 -20.51 10.71
N LYS A 49 26.27 -21.75 10.96
CA LYS A 49 27.12 -22.94 10.93
C LYS A 49 27.24 -23.56 9.54
N TYR A 50 26.20 -23.46 8.71
CA TYR A 50 26.11 -24.06 7.38
C TYR A 50 25.64 -23.05 6.31
N PRO A 51 26.39 -21.96 6.06
CA PRO A 51 25.92 -20.86 5.20
C PRO A 51 25.82 -21.19 3.70
N ASN A 52 26.49 -22.27 3.27
CA ASN A 52 26.47 -22.81 1.91
C ASN A 52 25.92 -24.25 1.87
N GLY A 53 25.27 -24.68 2.95
CA GLY A 53 24.72 -26.02 3.09
C GLY A 53 23.51 -26.26 2.18
N ILE A 54 23.17 -27.53 1.95
CA ILE A 54 22.02 -27.93 1.11
C ILE A 54 20.67 -27.47 1.69
N TYR A 55 20.61 -27.25 3.01
CA TYR A 55 19.39 -26.75 3.67
C TYR A 55 19.35 -25.23 3.82
N THR A 56 20.36 -24.50 3.34
CA THR A 56 20.43 -23.02 3.45
C THR A 56 19.19 -22.35 2.87
N GLU A 57 18.79 -22.72 1.66
CA GLU A 57 17.58 -22.19 1.01
C GLU A 57 16.33 -22.47 1.83
N LYS A 58 16.17 -23.70 2.31
CA LYS A 58 15.03 -24.09 3.15
C LYS A 58 15.03 -23.34 4.48
N ALA A 59 16.19 -23.17 5.12
CA ALA A 59 16.30 -22.43 6.36
C ALA A 59 15.86 -20.97 6.19
N TYR A 60 16.26 -20.30 5.10
CA TYR A 60 15.78 -18.95 4.80
C TYR A 60 14.29 -18.91 4.49
N GLN A 61 13.77 -19.88 3.72
CA GLN A 61 12.32 -19.98 3.50
C GLN A 61 11.56 -20.11 4.82
N ARG A 62 12.05 -20.94 5.76
CA ARG A 62 11.46 -21.08 7.09
C ARG A 62 11.55 -19.81 7.93
N ILE A 63 12.69 -19.11 7.90
CA ILE A 63 12.82 -17.81 8.57
C ILE A 63 11.81 -16.82 7.97
N ALA A 64 11.68 -16.81 6.66
CA ALA A 64 10.80 -15.90 5.95
C ALA A 64 9.30 -16.23 6.16
N GLU A 65 8.95 -17.50 6.38
CA GLU A 65 7.62 -17.93 6.85
C GLU A 65 7.35 -17.48 8.30
N LEU A 66 8.40 -17.38 9.12
CA LEU A 66 8.33 -17.06 10.54
C LEU A 66 8.49 -15.57 10.86
N THR A 67 8.89 -14.75 9.88
CA THR A 67 9.25 -13.34 10.07
C THR A 67 8.83 -12.48 8.88
N ASP A 68 9.27 -11.23 8.86
CA ASP A 68 9.21 -10.39 7.67
C ASP A 68 10.21 -10.91 6.63
N TYR A 69 9.66 -11.56 5.60
CA TYR A 69 10.38 -12.12 4.46
C TYR A 69 11.46 -11.15 3.94
N TYR A 70 11.11 -9.87 3.75
CA TYR A 70 12.04 -8.87 3.22
C TYR A 70 13.27 -8.68 4.10
N ARG A 71 13.07 -8.55 5.43
CA ARG A 71 14.18 -8.36 6.39
C ARG A 71 15.10 -9.57 6.42
N ALA A 72 14.55 -10.78 6.34
CA ALA A 72 15.31 -12.02 6.34
C ALA A 72 16.26 -12.10 5.13
N TYR A 73 15.76 -11.81 3.92
CA TYR A 73 16.60 -11.79 2.71
C TYR A 73 17.61 -10.65 2.70
N LYS A 74 17.24 -9.47 3.20
CA LYS A 74 18.18 -8.35 3.29
C LYS A 74 19.37 -8.70 4.20
N ALA A 75 19.10 -9.19 5.40
CA ALA A 75 20.15 -9.62 6.34
C ALA A 75 21.01 -10.76 5.77
N TYR A 76 20.41 -11.64 4.97
CA TYR A 76 21.15 -12.68 4.27
C TYR A 76 22.15 -12.11 3.28
N LEU A 77 21.70 -11.25 2.37
CA LEU A 77 22.53 -10.69 1.32
C LEU A 77 23.67 -9.82 1.87
N GLU A 78 23.48 -9.19 3.03
CA GLU A 78 24.53 -8.46 3.73
C GLU A 78 25.64 -9.36 4.25
N LYS A 79 25.30 -10.55 4.77
CA LYS A 79 26.27 -11.51 5.33
C LYS A 79 26.87 -12.46 4.29
N TYR A 80 26.11 -12.82 3.27
CA TYR A 80 26.43 -13.90 2.34
C TYR A 80 26.11 -13.53 0.87
N PRO A 81 26.72 -12.46 0.31
CA PRO A 81 26.37 -11.96 -1.02
C PRO A 81 26.78 -12.87 -2.19
N GLN A 82 27.67 -13.84 -1.96
CA GLN A 82 28.31 -14.66 -3.03
C GLN A 82 27.79 -16.10 -3.09
N THR A 83 26.69 -16.41 -2.41
CA THR A 83 26.17 -17.77 -2.35
C THR A 83 25.29 -18.09 -3.55
N PRO A 84 25.10 -19.40 -3.87
CA PRO A 84 24.15 -19.81 -4.90
C PRO A 84 22.70 -19.35 -4.65
N PHE A 85 22.37 -18.97 -3.41
CA PHE A 85 21.04 -18.50 -3.04
C PHE A 85 20.88 -16.98 -3.11
N ALA A 86 21.98 -16.21 -3.21
CA ALA A 86 21.94 -14.75 -3.29
C ALA A 86 21.09 -14.25 -4.48
N GLU A 87 21.14 -14.96 -5.62
CA GLU A 87 20.31 -14.65 -6.78
C GLU A 87 18.81 -14.77 -6.46
N LYS A 88 18.37 -15.91 -5.92
CA LYS A 88 16.96 -16.14 -5.56
C LYS A 88 16.48 -15.17 -4.50
N ALA A 89 17.31 -14.91 -3.49
CA ALA A 89 17.03 -13.94 -2.44
C ALA A 89 16.83 -12.52 -3.01
N LEU A 90 17.75 -12.07 -3.87
CA LEU A 90 17.66 -10.74 -4.48
C LEU A 90 16.47 -10.65 -5.45
N LEU A 91 16.19 -11.70 -6.22
CA LEU A 91 15.03 -11.75 -7.11
C LEU A 91 13.74 -11.55 -6.32
N ARG A 92 13.60 -12.26 -5.20
CA ARG A 92 12.39 -12.15 -4.36
C ARG A 92 12.25 -10.78 -3.72
N MET A 93 13.33 -10.21 -3.19
CA MET A 93 13.29 -8.83 -2.71
C MET A 93 12.91 -7.85 -3.82
N THR A 94 13.44 -8.06 -5.02
CA THR A 94 13.15 -7.23 -6.19
C THR A 94 11.67 -7.30 -6.60
N GLU A 95 11.07 -8.50 -6.56
CA GLU A 95 9.64 -8.70 -6.79
C GLU A 95 8.75 -8.08 -5.70
N MET A 96 9.25 -7.96 -4.47
CA MET A 96 8.51 -7.33 -3.37
C MET A 96 8.62 -5.80 -3.39
N GLU A 97 9.80 -5.29 -3.73
CA GLU A 97 10.06 -3.85 -3.80
C GLU A 97 9.38 -3.21 -5.01
N GLU A 98 9.34 -3.89 -6.17
CA GLU A 98 8.73 -3.40 -7.41
C GLU A 98 9.22 -1.99 -7.82
N THR A 99 10.50 -1.69 -7.57
CA THR A 99 11.12 -0.40 -7.89
C THR A 99 12.11 -0.50 -9.04
N VAL A 100 12.29 0.62 -9.76
CA VAL A 100 13.32 0.75 -10.80
C VAL A 100 14.70 0.39 -10.26
N GLN A 101 15.03 0.87 -9.06
CA GLN A 101 16.32 0.63 -8.42
C GLN A 101 16.53 -0.85 -8.09
N ALA A 102 15.50 -1.53 -7.58
CA ALA A 102 15.58 -2.96 -7.27
C ALA A 102 15.81 -3.80 -8.54
N TYR A 103 15.03 -3.55 -9.59
CA TYR A 103 15.20 -4.25 -10.87
C TYR A 103 16.57 -3.98 -11.50
N GLN A 104 17.03 -2.72 -11.52
CA GLN A 104 18.37 -2.38 -12.01
C GLN A 104 19.47 -3.07 -11.21
N LYS A 105 19.36 -3.09 -9.87
CA LYS A 105 20.32 -3.75 -8.99
C LYS A 105 20.39 -5.25 -9.26
N PHE A 106 19.26 -5.91 -9.48
CA PHE A 106 19.22 -7.33 -9.85
C PHE A 106 19.92 -7.58 -11.17
N LEU A 107 19.57 -6.83 -12.23
CA LEU A 107 20.16 -6.97 -13.56
C LEU A 107 21.67 -6.72 -13.56
N GLN A 108 22.14 -5.78 -12.74
CA GLN A 108 23.57 -5.50 -12.57
C GLN A 108 24.30 -6.61 -11.81
N SER A 109 23.66 -7.18 -10.78
CA SER A 109 24.27 -8.18 -9.91
C SER A 109 24.27 -9.58 -10.54
N PHE A 110 23.27 -9.89 -11.37
CA PHE A 110 23.09 -11.21 -11.99
C PHE A 110 22.78 -11.15 -13.49
N PRO A 111 23.67 -10.58 -14.33
CA PRO A 111 23.43 -10.41 -15.77
C PRO A 111 23.29 -11.71 -16.57
N GLY A 112 23.73 -12.85 -16.01
CA GLY A 112 23.60 -14.18 -16.60
C GLY A 112 22.43 -15.02 -16.06
N SER A 113 21.61 -14.47 -15.17
CA SER A 113 20.47 -15.20 -14.59
C SER A 113 19.43 -15.55 -15.65
N SER A 114 18.79 -16.72 -15.52
CA SER A 114 17.63 -17.09 -16.34
C SER A 114 16.43 -16.15 -16.14
N SER A 115 16.40 -15.40 -15.04
CA SER A 115 15.33 -14.46 -14.68
C SER A 115 15.53 -13.07 -15.30
N VAL A 116 16.67 -12.80 -15.94
CA VAL A 116 16.99 -11.47 -16.54
C VAL A 116 15.90 -11.00 -17.49
N LYS A 117 15.38 -11.89 -18.34
CA LYS A 117 14.33 -11.52 -19.30
C LYS A 117 13.05 -11.06 -18.60
N GLU A 118 12.62 -11.76 -17.56
CA GLU A 118 11.42 -11.40 -16.79
C GLU A 118 11.63 -10.08 -16.02
N VAL A 119 12.78 -9.94 -15.38
CA VAL A 119 13.12 -8.73 -14.62
C VAL A 119 13.22 -7.51 -15.54
N GLN A 120 13.83 -7.66 -16.72
CA GLN A 120 13.90 -6.60 -17.72
C GLN A 120 12.51 -6.20 -18.20
N LEU A 121 11.61 -7.16 -18.43
CA LEU A 121 10.23 -6.86 -18.83
C LEU A 121 9.50 -6.03 -17.76
N LYS A 122 9.60 -6.39 -16.48
CA LYS A 122 9.01 -5.61 -15.38
C LYS A 122 9.61 -4.21 -15.29
N LEU A 123 10.92 -4.07 -15.48
CA LEU A 123 11.57 -2.76 -15.53
C LEU A 123 11.09 -1.92 -16.71
N ASP A 124 10.95 -2.52 -17.89
CA ASP A 124 10.46 -1.86 -19.10
C ASP A 124 9.00 -1.44 -18.94
N GLU A 125 8.16 -2.24 -18.28
CA GLU A 125 6.79 -1.86 -17.92
C GLU A 125 6.77 -0.57 -17.09
N LEU A 126 7.61 -0.46 -16.04
CA LEU A 126 7.72 0.77 -15.24
C LEU A 126 8.16 1.98 -16.09
N TYR A 127 9.13 1.82 -16.98
CA TYR A 127 9.54 2.90 -17.88
C TYR A 127 8.48 3.25 -18.92
N ASN A 128 7.64 2.29 -19.32
CA ASN A 128 6.57 2.52 -20.28
C ASN A 128 5.36 3.24 -19.69
N GLU A 129 5.18 3.22 -18.37
CA GLU A 129 4.18 4.05 -17.69
C GLU A 129 4.58 5.54 -17.65
N ARG A 130 5.88 5.86 -17.72
CA ARG A 130 6.35 7.24 -17.75
C ARG A 130 5.93 7.94 -19.03
N ARG A 131 5.79 9.27 -18.95
CA ARG A 131 5.71 10.11 -20.16
C ARG A 131 6.89 9.81 -21.10
N PRO A 132 6.67 9.72 -22.43
CA PRO A 132 7.69 9.27 -23.37
C PRO A 132 9.03 10.03 -23.29
N GLU A 133 8.97 11.33 -23.02
CA GLU A 133 10.11 12.23 -22.88
C GLU A 133 10.96 11.91 -21.63
N LEU A 134 10.34 11.33 -20.60
CA LEU A 134 10.93 11.08 -19.29
C LEU A 134 11.46 9.65 -19.11
N LYS A 135 11.36 8.79 -20.14
CA LYS A 135 11.88 7.41 -20.08
C LYS A 135 13.38 7.37 -19.77
N GLY A 136 14.14 8.33 -20.30
CA GLY A 136 15.58 8.44 -20.10
C GLY A 136 15.99 9.21 -18.84
N ALA A 137 15.05 9.79 -18.08
CA ALA A 137 15.36 10.58 -16.89
C ALA A 137 15.94 9.68 -15.79
N LYS A 138 17.06 10.13 -15.21
CA LYS A 138 17.78 9.41 -14.14
C LYS A 138 17.86 10.21 -12.85
N THR A 139 17.90 11.53 -12.96
CA THR A 139 18.10 12.42 -11.82
C THR A 139 16.96 13.41 -11.67
N ALA A 140 16.68 13.81 -10.44
CA ALA A 140 15.72 14.88 -10.17
C ALA A 140 16.23 15.81 -9.07
N ARG A 141 15.70 17.03 -9.10
CA ARG A 141 15.74 17.95 -7.97
C ARG A 141 14.36 18.52 -7.74
N TYR A 142 14.17 19.16 -6.59
CA TYR A 142 12.97 19.98 -6.37
C TYR A 142 13.33 21.37 -5.84
N ILE A 143 12.49 22.34 -6.14
CA ILE A 143 12.61 23.74 -5.73
C ILE A 143 11.31 24.14 -5.05
N LEU A 144 11.40 24.68 -3.83
CA LEU A 144 10.26 25.14 -3.05
C LEU A 144 10.27 26.66 -2.96
N ASN A 145 9.40 27.30 -3.75
CA ASN A 145 9.15 28.73 -3.70
C ASN A 145 7.87 28.96 -2.90
N THR A 146 7.97 28.85 -1.58
CA THR A 146 6.80 28.84 -0.70
C THR A 146 6.81 30.00 0.29
N SER A 147 5.64 30.58 0.55
CA SER A 147 5.45 31.68 1.49
C SER A 147 4.36 31.33 2.49
N PHE A 148 4.72 31.30 3.78
CA PHE A 148 3.82 31.02 4.90
C PHE A 148 3.96 32.12 5.97
N PRO A 149 2.95 32.31 6.83
CA PRO A 149 3.05 33.24 7.95
C PRO A 149 4.08 32.78 9.00
N GLY A 150 4.73 33.75 9.64
CA GLY A 150 5.53 33.56 10.85
C GLY A 150 6.67 32.55 10.77
N GLY A 151 7.30 32.41 9.61
CA GLY A 151 8.50 31.58 9.42
C GLY A 151 8.22 30.08 9.25
N LEU A 152 6.95 29.67 9.18
CA LEU A 152 6.59 28.33 8.74
C LEU A 152 7.10 28.08 7.32
N THR A 153 7.25 26.81 6.97
CA THR A 153 7.64 26.36 5.63
C THR A 153 6.84 25.14 5.24
N LEU A 154 6.70 24.87 3.95
CA LEU A 154 5.97 23.70 3.45
C LEU A 154 6.48 22.37 4.06
N ASN A 155 7.79 22.26 4.29
CA ASN A 155 8.40 21.06 4.86
C ASN A 155 7.93 20.74 6.29
N HIS A 156 7.39 21.72 7.03
CA HIS A 156 6.76 21.45 8.32
C HIS A 156 5.52 20.53 8.19
N PHE A 157 4.88 20.53 7.01
CA PHE A 157 3.62 19.82 6.76
C PHE A 157 3.83 18.57 5.92
N ILE A 158 4.63 18.65 4.85
CA ILE A 158 4.81 17.51 3.93
C ILE A 158 6.03 16.64 4.25
N GLY A 159 6.86 17.03 5.22
CA GLY A 159 8.09 16.32 5.55
C GLY A 159 8.97 16.06 4.33
N ASN A 160 9.29 14.79 4.09
CA ASN A 160 10.14 14.35 2.97
C ASN A 160 9.33 13.80 1.77
N THR A 161 8.08 14.23 1.62
CA THR A 161 7.19 13.75 0.55
C THR A 161 7.81 13.90 -0.86
N PRO A 162 8.38 15.05 -1.25
CA PRO A 162 9.00 15.20 -2.58
C PRO A 162 10.14 14.21 -2.82
N GLU A 163 10.99 13.96 -1.82
CA GLU A 163 12.10 13.01 -1.89
C GLU A 163 11.61 11.57 -2.07
N ILE A 164 10.56 11.19 -1.34
CA ILE A 164 9.95 9.86 -1.44
C ILE A 164 9.37 9.66 -2.84
N LEU A 165 8.64 10.66 -3.37
CA LEU A 165 8.06 10.59 -4.71
C LEU A 165 9.14 10.52 -5.81
N ILE A 166 10.21 11.31 -5.69
CA ILE A 166 11.38 11.23 -6.58
C ILE A 166 11.99 9.83 -6.54
N SER A 167 12.17 9.25 -5.35
CA SER A 167 12.70 7.90 -5.20
C SER A 167 11.77 6.85 -5.84
N TYR A 168 10.45 6.95 -5.62
CA TYR A 168 9.45 6.05 -6.21
C TYR A 168 9.37 6.18 -7.74
N ALA A 169 9.63 7.37 -8.27
CA ALA A 169 9.76 7.59 -9.71
C ALA A 169 11.02 6.93 -10.30
N GLY A 170 11.90 6.35 -9.49
CA GLY A 170 13.12 5.71 -9.97
C GLY A 170 14.23 6.72 -10.30
N LEU A 171 14.21 7.90 -9.66
CA LEU A 171 15.15 8.99 -9.92
C LEU A 171 16.08 9.20 -8.72
N GLU A 172 17.35 9.49 -9.01
CA GLU A 172 18.32 9.91 -8.00
C GLU A 172 18.14 11.40 -7.71
N GLN A 173 17.96 11.74 -6.44
CA GLN A 173 17.86 13.14 -6.04
C GLN A 173 19.24 13.79 -6.00
N ILE A 174 19.40 14.91 -6.70
CA ILE A 174 20.61 15.73 -6.69
C ILE A 174 20.27 17.20 -6.46
N GLN A 175 21.23 17.99 -5.95
CA GLN A 175 21.07 19.44 -5.72
C GLN A 175 21.63 20.30 -6.85
N SER A 176 21.92 19.69 -8.01
CA SER A 176 22.52 20.37 -9.16
C SER A 176 21.47 20.87 -10.14
N ASP A 177 21.69 22.05 -10.72
CA ASP A 177 20.90 22.55 -11.86
C ASP A 177 21.00 21.66 -13.11
N GLN A 178 21.92 20.68 -13.12
CA GLN A 178 22.08 19.69 -14.18
C GLN A 178 21.15 18.46 -14.01
N ALA A 179 20.24 18.46 -13.04
CA ALA A 179 19.25 17.40 -12.90
C ALA A 179 18.39 17.27 -14.17
N ASP A 180 18.06 16.04 -14.54
CA ASP A 180 17.22 15.78 -15.71
C ASP A 180 15.83 16.39 -15.52
N VAL A 181 15.24 16.16 -14.34
CA VAL A 181 13.92 16.64 -13.95
C VAL A 181 14.04 17.66 -12.81
N THR A 182 13.33 18.78 -12.93
CA THR A 182 13.14 19.74 -11.85
C THR A 182 11.66 19.84 -11.51
N LEU A 183 11.30 19.47 -10.27
CA LEU A 183 9.98 19.74 -9.70
C LEU A 183 9.99 21.11 -9.03
N THR A 184 9.18 22.05 -9.50
CA THR A 184 9.05 23.36 -8.86
C THR A 184 7.68 23.48 -8.20
N ILE A 185 7.65 23.78 -6.91
CA ILE A 185 6.42 24.04 -6.16
C ILE A 185 6.43 25.52 -5.80
N ASN A 186 5.53 26.28 -6.42
CA ASN A 186 5.24 27.66 -6.05
C ASN A 186 3.99 27.67 -5.20
N MET A 187 4.05 28.21 -3.98
CA MET A 187 2.90 28.21 -3.06
C MET A 187 2.85 29.48 -2.23
N LYS A 188 1.67 30.06 -2.12
CA LYS A 188 1.35 31.08 -1.11
C LYS A 188 0.30 30.52 -0.17
N ALA A 189 0.60 30.56 1.13
CA ALA A 189 -0.29 30.14 2.19
C ALA A 189 -0.74 31.37 3.01
N GLU A 190 -2.05 31.56 3.13
CA GLU A 190 -2.66 32.70 3.81
C GLU A 190 -3.62 32.20 4.90
N PRO A 191 -3.48 32.68 6.15
CA PRO A 191 -4.40 32.32 7.22
C PRO A 191 -5.67 33.15 7.08
N ILE A 192 -6.81 32.53 7.37
CA ILE A 192 -8.12 33.18 7.30
C ILE A 192 -8.67 33.29 8.72
N SER A 193 -9.01 34.53 9.10
CA SER A 193 -9.56 34.81 10.42
C SER A 193 -11.08 34.96 10.40
N ALA A 194 -11.72 34.54 11.47
CA ALA A 194 -13.11 34.87 11.80
C ALA A 194 -13.20 35.38 13.25
N GLU A 195 -14.19 36.22 13.50
CA GLU A 195 -14.48 36.73 14.84
C GLU A 195 -15.60 35.91 15.48
N TYR A 196 -15.38 35.48 16.72
CA TYR A 196 -16.32 34.68 17.50
C TYR A 196 -16.70 35.42 18.77
N SER A 197 -18.00 35.52 19.06
CA SER A 197 -18.56 36.36 20.13
C SER A 197 -17.91 36.19 21.52
N ASN A 198 -17.37 35.00 21.83
CA ASN A 198 -16.74 34.69 23.11
C ASN A 198 -15.22 34.41 23.03
N LEU A 199 -14.62 34.44 21.84
CA LEU A 199 -13.20 34.10 21.62
C LEU A 199 -12.42 35.18 20.87
N GLY A 200 -13.09 36.24 20.42
CA GLY A 200 -12.50 37.27 19.58
C GLY A 200 -12.06 36.71 18.21
N ILE A 201 -11.05 37.35 17.63
CA ILE A 201 -10.49 36.95 16.34
C ILE A 201 -9.71 35.65 16.48
N GLN A 202 -10.04 34.66 15.66
CA GLN A 202 -9.33 33.39 15.55
C GLN A 202 -9.01 33.11 14.08
N TYR A 203 -7.80 32.62 13.79
CA TYR A 203 -7.32 32.21 12.47
C TYR A 203 -7.71 30.76 12.17
N SER A 204 -9.01 30.47 12.19
CA SER A 204 -9.56 29.12 12.10
C SER A 204 -9.78 28.60 10.68
N GLY A 205 -9.41 29.38 9.66
CA GLY A 205 -9.36 28.98 8.27
C GLY A 205 -7.98 29.17 7.66
N ALA A 206 -7.76 28.58 6.49
CA ALA A 206 -6.50 28.65 5.76
C ALA A 206 -6.74 28.51 4.25
N GLU A 207 -5.96 29.23 3.45
CA GLU A 207 -5.92 29.14 2.00
C GLU A 207 -4.49 28.80 1.56
N ILE A 208 -4.36 27.90 0.59
CA ILE A 208 -3.13 27.73 -0.18
C ILE A 208 -3.45 27.85 -1.67
N LYS A 209 -2.61 28.57 -2.40
CA LYS A 209 -2.70 28.71 -3.85
C LYS A 209 -1.33 28.74 -4.49
N GLY A 210 -1.23 28.26 -5.73
CA GLY A 210 0.03 28.28 -6.46
C GLY A 210 0.06 27.31 -7.63
N SER A 211 1.26 26.86 -7.99
CA SER A 211 1.47 25.94 -9.10
C SER A 211 2.52 24.87 -8.77
N ILE A 212 2.35 23.70 -9.37
CA ILE A 212 3.36 22.64 -9.41
C ILE A 212 3.79 22.49 -10.87
N GLU A 213 5.10 22.48 -11.11
CA GLU A 213 5.68 22.38 -12.45
C GLU A 213 6.69 21.24 -12.49
N VAL A 214 6.59 20.38 -13.50
CA VAL A 214 7.59 19.35 -13.83
C VAL A 214 8.32 19.79 -15.08
N ILE A 215 9.61 20.02 -14.95
CA ILE A 215 10.48 20.53 -16.02
C ILE A 215 11.50 19.45 -16.38
N TYR A 216 11.65 19.14 -17.66
CA TYR A 216 12.67 18.23 -18.19
C TYR A 216 13.59 18.97 -19.15
N HIS A 217 14.88 19.05 -18.84
CA HIS A 217 15.90 19.80 -19.61
C HIS A 217 15.42 21.19 -20.09
N ASN A 218 14.83 21.97 -19.17
CA ASN A 218 14.26 23.32 -19.38
C ASN A 218 12.92 23.40 -20.14
N ILE A 219 12.29 22.27 -20.46
CA ILE A 219 10.96 22.22 -21.05
C ILE A 219 9.95 21.87 -19.95
N THR A 220 8.95 22.73 -19.73
CA THR A 220 7.84 22.42 -18.82
C THR A 220 6.98 21.32 -19.45
N ILE A 221 7.04 20.11 -18.86
CA ILE A 221 6.29 18.94 -19.30
C ILE A 221 4.87 18.95 -18.74
N LEU A 222 4.72 19.46 -17.52
CA LEU A 222 3.45 19.56 -16.83
C LEU A 222 3.46 20.80 -15.94
N LYS A 223 2.35 21.52 -15.93
CA LYS A 223 2.06 22.61 -15.01
C LYS A 223 0.62 22.51 -14.56
N GLU A 224 0.43 22.47 -13.25
CA GLU A 224 -0.86 22.37 -12.60
C GLU A 224 -0.99 23.52 -11.61
N ASP A 225 -2.01 24.36 -11.79
CA ASP A 225 -2.35 25.37 -10.80
C ASP A 225 -3.29 24.75 -9.76
N PHE A 226 -3.10 25.10 -8.48
CA PHE A 226 -3.95 24.63 -7.40
C PHE A 226 -4.42 25.77 -6.52
N HIS A 227 -5.60 25.58 -5.96
CA HIS A 227 -6.17 26.44 -4.93
C HIS A 227 -6.98 25.55 -3.98
N LYS A 228 -6.63 25.57 -2.70
CA LYS A 228 -7.31 24.81 -1.64
C LYS A 228 -7.60 25.74 -0.48
N LEU A 229 -8.77 25.54 0.13
CA LEU A 229 -9.35 26.47 1.07
C LEU A 229 -10.08 25.70 2.16
N LYS A 230 -9.80 26.04 3.41
CA LYS A 230 -10.61 25.71 4.56
C LYS A 230 -11.18 26.98 5.14
N GLU A 231 -12.50 27.11 5.03
CA GLU A 231 -13.22 28.24 5.60
C GLU A 231 -13.29 28.14 7.12
N PRO A 232 -13.23 29.27 7.84
CA PRO A 232 -13.52 29.32 9.26
C PRO A 232 -14.91 28.72 9.56
N PRO A 233 -15.06 27.86 10.57
CA PRO A 233 -16.36 27.34 10.96
C PRO A 233 -17.28 28.47 11.44
N ILE A 234 -18.56 28.41 11.09
CA ILE A 234 -19.57 29.40 11.51
C ILE A 234 -19.83 29.29 13.02
N VAL A 235 -19.83 28.07 13.56
CA VAL A 235 -20.12 27.78 14.96
C VAL A 235 -18.98 26.96 15.55
N VAL A 236 -18.55 27.32 16.76
CA VAL A 236 -17.44 26.68 17.46
C VAL A 236 -17.88 26.19 18.84
N GLY A 237 -17.43 25.00 19.21
CA GLY A 237 -17.78 24.35 20.49
C GLY A 237 -16.87 24.77 21.65
N GLN A 238 -17.15 24.21 22.84
CA GLN A 238 -16.26 24.32 24.00
C GLN A 238 -14.89 23.72 23.67
N GLY A 239 -13.81 24.41 24.02
CA GLY A 239 -12.42 23.98 23.75
C GLY A 239 -11.82 24.50 22.43
N PHE A 240 -12.56 25.27 21.64
CA PHE A 240 -12.03 25.87 20.40
C PHE A 240 -11.05 27.03 20.66
N GLY A 241 -11.21 27.73 21.77
CA GLY A 241 -10.43 28.92 22.13
C GLY A 241 -8.94 28.62 22.34
N GLY A 242 -8.09 29.50 21.82
CA GLY A 242 -6.63 29.46 22.01
C GLY A 242 -5.87 28.66 20.94
N ARG A 243 -6.50 27.68 20.30
CA ARG A 243 -5.89 26.86 19.23
C ARG A 243 -5.52 27.68 18.00
N PHE A 244 -6.36 28.65 17.64
CA PHE A 244 -6.24 29.46 16.41
C PHE A 244 -5.92 30.92 16.72
N SER A 245 -5.17 31.18 17.80
CA SER A 245 -4.95 32.53 18.33
C SER A 245 -3.95 33.38 17.53
N SER A 246 -3.21 32.79 16.57
CA SER A 246 -2.26 33.51 15.73
C SER A 246 -2.31 33.06 14.26
N PRO A 247 -1.83 33.89 13.31
CA PRO A 247 -1.71 33.51 11.89
C PRO A 247 -0.95 32.21 11.65
N THR A 248 0.02 31.87 12.50
CA THR A 248 0.83 30.65 12.40
C THR A 248 0.13 29.40 12.92
N SER A 249 -0.96 29.55 13.67
CA SER A 249 -1.71 28.42 14.20
C SER A 249 -2.93 28.06 13.35
N ALA A 250 -3.10 28.71 12.20
CA ALA A 250 -4.11 28.37 11.21
C ALA A 250 -3.96 26.91 10.72
N PRO A 251 -5.08 26.25 10.32
CA PRO A 251 -5.10 24.83 9.98
C PRO A 251 -4.51 24.55 8.58
N PHE A 252 -3.25 24.93 8.37
CA PHE A 252 -2.53 24.66 7.11
C PHE A 252 -2.27 23.17 6.90
N ASP A 253 -2.09 22.42 7.98
CA ASP A 253 -1.99 20.96 7.98
C ASP A 253 -3.17 20.33 7.24
N GLU A 254 -4.40 20.68 7.60
CA GLU A 254 -5.60 20.11 6.98
C GLU A 254 -5.69 20.46 5.48
N VAL A 255 -5.42 21.71 5.11
CA VAL A 255 -5.50 22.13 3.69
C VAL A 255 -4.39 21.48 2.85
N ILE A 256 -3.22 21.26 3.45
CA ILE A 256 -2.09 20.61 2.78
C ILE A 256 -2.31 19.10 2.67
N GLU A 257 -2.63 18.42 3.76
CA GLU A 257 -2.82 16.97 3.81
C GLU A 257 -4.02 16.52 2.99
N ASP A 258 -5.17 17.20 3.10
CA ASP A 258 -6.38 16.81 2.37
C ASP A 258 -6.45 17.40 0.97
N GLY A 259 -5.75 18.52 0.72
CA GLY A 259 -5.85 19.26 -0.53
C GLY A 259 -4.63 19.14 -1.43
N PHE A 260 -3.44 19.49 -0.92
CA PHE A 260 -2.22 19.59 -1.72
C PHE A 260 -1.50 18.26 -1.92
N THR A 261 -1.38 17.44 -0.87
CA THR A 261 -0.64 16.18 -0.92
C THR A 261 -1.21 15.20 -1.98
N PRO A 262 -2.54 14.99 -2.09
CA PRO A 262 -3.10 14.18 -3.17
C PRO A 262 -2.77 14.73 -4.56
N ASN A 263 -2.91 16.05 -4.77
CA ASN A 263 -2.55 16.71 -6.03
C ASN A 263 -1.06 16.48 -6.39
N LEU A 264 -0.16 16.56 -5.41
CA LEU A 264 1.27 16.31 -5.65
C LEU A 264 1.53 14.84 -6.04
N ILE A 265 0.90 13.88 -5.37
CA ILE A 265 1.02 12.45 -5.71
C ILE A 265 0.46 12.20 -7.13
N GLU A 266 -0.69 12.78 -7.46
CA GLU A 266 -1.35 12.64 -8.76
C GLU A 266 -0.47 13.15 -9.90
N ILE A 267 0.20 14.30 -9.72
CA ILE A 267 1.19 14.79 -10.69
C ILE A 267 2.30 13.78 -10.94
N PHE A 268 2.82 13.13 -9.89
CA PHE A 268 3.83 12.09 -10.07
C PHE A 268 3.27 10.85 -10.76
N VAL A 269 2.03 10.46 -10.45
CA VAL A 269 1.34 9.35 -11.14
C VAL A 269 1.18 9.64 -12.63
N ASP A 270 0.71 10.84 -12.99
CA ASP A 270 0.48 11.27 -14.39
C ASP A 270 1.79 11.52 -15.16
N THR A 271 2.90 11.62 -14.45
CA THR A 271 4.23 11.86 -15.02
C THR A 271 5.05 10.58 -15.14
N PHE A 272 5.02 9.73 -14.11
CA PHE A 272 5.92 8.59 -13.95
C PHE A 272 5.23 7.23 -13.86
N GLY A 273 3.90 7.19 -13.75
CA GLY A 273 3.13 5.95 -13.75
C GLY A 273 2.39 5.65 -12.45
N ASN A 274 1.44 4.73 -12.53
CA ASN A 274 0.62 4.34 -11.38
C ASN A 274 1.40 3.51 -10.35
N ASN A 275 2.59 2.99 -10.69
CA ASN A 275 3.43 2.33 -9.69
C ASN A 275 3.80 3.26 -8.52
N ILE A 276 3.81 4.59 -8.70
CA ILE A 276 3.93 5.56 -7.60
C ILE A 276 2.85 5.33 -6.54
N LEU A 277 1.60 5.13 -6.99
CA LEU A 277 0.47 4.92 -6.11
C LEU A 277 0.56 3.56 -5.39
N ASN A 278 0.97 2.50 -6.10
CA ASN A 278 1.25 1.19 -5.53
C ASN A 278 2.26 1.28 -4.37
N LEU A 279 3.41 1.92 -4.64
CA LEU A 279 4.48 2.09 -3.65
C LEU A 279 4.03 2.94 -2.46
N TRP A 280 3.27 4.01 -2.69
CA TRP A 280 2.73 4.84 -1.62
C TRP A 280 1.80 4.05 -0.70
N ILE A 281 0.78 3.38 -1.26
CA ILE A 281 -0.20 2.60 -0.49
C ILE A 281 0.49 1.50 0.32
N LYS A 282 1.45 0.79 -0.28
CA LYS A 282 2.15 -0.33 0.39
C LYS A 282 3.08 0.14 1.51
N ASN A 283 3.77 1.26 1.34
CA ASN A 283 4.91 1.62 2.20
C ASN A 283 4.65 2.76 3.18
N MET A 284 3.76 3.70 2.86
CA MET A 284 3.51 4.88 3.71
C MET A 284 2.61 4.54 4.89
N GLN A 285 2.83 5.20 6.03
CA GLN A 285 1.88 5.16 7.15
C GLN A 285 0.64 5.98 6.79
N GLU A 286 0.86 7.20 6.30
CA GLU A 286 -0.20 8.07 5.77
C GLU A 286 -0.56 7.70 4.33
N PHE A 287 -1.42 6.69 4.17
CA PHE A 287 -1.88 6.21 2.86
C PHE A 287 -3.16 6.89 2.35
N SER A 288 -3.91 7.61 3.21
CA SER A 288 -5.21 8.20 2.84
C SER A 288 -5.16 9.07 1.56
N PRO A 289 -4.16 9.94 1.33
CA PRO A 289 -4.04 10.69 0.08
C PRO A 289 -4.02 9.81 -1.18
N ALA A 290 -3.28 8.69 -1.15
CA ALA A 290 -3.20 7.75 -2.26
C ALA A 290 -4.51 6.96 -2.44
N ILE A 291 -5.21 6.64 -1.35
CA ILE A 291 -6.50 5.95 -1.40
C ILE A 291 -7.58 6.83 -2.03
N LYS A 292 -7.57 8.15 -1.77
CA LYS A 292 -8.48 9.10 -2.45
C LYS A 292 -8.28 9.07 -3.97
N ILE A 293 -7.02 9.07 -4.44
CA ILE A 293 -6.68 8.98 -5.87
C ILE A 293 -7.12 7.62 -6.44
N LEU A 294 -6.82 6.52 -5.74
CA LEU A 294 -7.21 5.17 -6.16
C LEU A 294 -8.74 5.06 -6.29
N ALA A 295 -9.49 5.60 -5.33
CA ALA A 295 -10.95 5.61 -5.35
C ALA A 295 -11.51 6.45 -6.51
N ALA A 296 -10.93 7.62 -6.79
CA ALA A 296 -11.32 8.43 -7.94
C ALA A 296 -11.08 7.69 -9.26
N LYS A 297 -9.92 7.05 -9.42
CA LYS A 297 -9.62 6.21 -10.59
C LYS A 297 -10.57 5.01 -10.72
N TRP A 298 -10.87 4.33 -9.60
CA TRP A 298 -11.84 3.23 -9.56
C TRP A 298 -13.24 3.66 -10.01
N LYS A 299 -13.73 4.81 -9.52
CA LYS A 299 -15.04 5.36 -9.91
C LYS A 299 -15.11 5.66 -11.41
N ASN A 300 -13.98 5.98 -12.03
CA ASN A 300 -13.84 6.19 -13.47
C ASN A 300 -13.55 4.91 -14.27
N SER A 301 -13.62 3.73 -13.64
CA SER A 301 -13.32 2.43 -14.26
C SER A 301 -11.92 2.37 -14.90
N ASP A 302 -10.96 3.08 -14.31
CA ASP A 302 -9.55 3.03 -14.73
C ASP A 302 -9.02 1.60 -14.63
N LEU A 303 -8.48 1.08 -15.74
CA LEU A 303 -8.06 -0.32 -15.85
C LEU A 303 -6.98 -0.70 -14.83
N TRP A 304 -6.04 0.21 -14.54
CA TRP A 304 -5.01 -0.06 -13.56
C TRP A 304 -5.61 -0.11 -12.15
N ALA A 305 -6.47 0.84 -11.79
CA ALA A 305 -7.11 0.88 -10.48
C ALA A 305 -8.01 -0.34 -10.25
N THR A 306 -8.78 -0.77 -11.26
CA THR A 306 -9.60 -1.97 -11.16
C THR A 306 -8.75 -3.21 -10.90
N ASN A 307 -7.68 -3.40 -11.70
CA ASN A 307 -6.75 -4.52 -11.52
C ASN A 307 -6.04 -4.47 -10.16
N TYR A 308 -5.66 -3.29 -9.70
CA TYR A 308 -4.99 -3.09 -8.41
C TYR A 308 -5.93 -3.44 -7.25
N VAL A 309 -7.18 -2.96 -7.29
CA VAL A 309 -8.18 -3.27 -6.27
C VAL A 309 -8.47 -4.75 -6.24
N ASP A 310 -8.60 -5.43 -7.38
CA ASP A 310 -8.86 -6.86 -7.42
C ASP A 310 -7.69 -7.70 -6.88
N LYS A 311 -6.46 -7.37 -7.28
CA LYS A 311 -5.26 -8.14 -6.91
C LYS A 311 -4.74 -7.83 -5.51
N TYR A 312 -4.86 -6.58 -5.07
CA TYR A 312 -4.37 -6.14 -3.78
C TYR A 312 -5.55 -5.97 -2.82
N ILE A 313 -6.38 -4.95 -2.96
CA ILE A 313 -7.38 -4.57 -1.93
C ILE A 313 -8.39 -5.69 -1.62
N ALA A 314 -8.88 -6.40 -2.65
CA ALA A 314 -9.92 -7.42 -2.56
C ALA A 314 -9.39 -8.85 -2.41
N ASP A 315 -8.06 -9.03 -2.37
CA ASP A 315 -7.44 -10.33 -2.17
C ASP A 315 -7.38 -10.68 -0.66
N ALA A 316 -8.17 -11.65 -0.24
CA ALA A 316 -8.18 -12.09 1.16
C ALA A 316 -6.96 -12.96 1.55
N SER A 317 -6.17 -13.45 0.58
CA SER A 317 -5.05 -14.37 0.86
C SER A 317 -3.84 -13.68 1.51
N THR A 318 -3.75 -12.36 1.39
CA THR A 318 -2.66 -11.53 1.92
C THR A 318 -3.14 -10.55 3.01
N ASP A 319 -4.13 -10.98 3.81
CA ASP A 319 -4.78 -10.16 4.84
C ASP A 319 -3.81 -9.79 5.98
N THR A 320 -3.49 -8.51 6.09
CA THR A 320 -2.66 -7.93 7.15
C THR A 320 -3.40 -6.79 7.83
N TYR A 321 -3.01 -6.41 9.05
CA TYR A 321 -3.63 -5.29 9.77
C TYR A 321 -3.65 -4.01 8.92
N LYS A 322 -2.50 -3.62 8.35
CA LYS A 322 -2.38 -2.45 7.47
C LYS A 322 -3.31 -2.55 6.26
N LYS A 323 -3.40 -3.73 5.64
CA LYS A 323 -4.27 -3.97 4.50
C LYS A 323 -5.75 -3.80 4.86
N ARG A 324 -6.17 -4.23 6.05
CA ARG A 324 -7.54 -4.03 6.53
C ARG A 324 -7.89 -2.55 6.65
N GLU A 325 -6.98 -1.74 7.20
CA GLU A 325 -7.17 -0.29 7.30
C GLU A 325 -7.27 0.35 5.91
N ILE A 326 -6.36 -0.01 5.00
CA ILE A 326 -6.38 0.42 3.60
C ILE A 326 -7.71 0.06 2.92
N THR A 327 -8.18 -1.18 3.09
CA THR A 327 -9.44 -1.64 2.48
C THR A 327 -10.65 -0.89 3.04
N VAL A 328 -10.72 -0.67 4.35
CA VAL A 328 -11.80 0.11 4.97
C VAL A 328 -11.78 1.55 4.48
N GLU A 329 -10.61 2.18 4.43
CA GLU A 329 -10.46 3.55 3.91
C GLU A 329 -10.86 3.64 2.44
N PHE A 330 -10.50 2.65 1.63
CA PHE A 330 -10.91 2.59 0.23
C PHE A 330 -12.43 2.48 0.09
N ILE A 331 -13.08 1.60 0.85
CA ILE A 331 -14.55 1.47 0.86
C ILE A 331 -15.22 2.81 1.20
N LYS A 332 -14.74 3.51 2.24
CA LYS A 332 -15.27 4.82 2.64
C LYS A 332 -15.21 5.85 1.52
N ASN A 333 -14.19 5.79 0.67
CA ASN A 333 -14.00 6.72 -0.44
C ASN A 333 -14.80 6.35 -1.71
N ILE A 334 -15.39 5.14 -1.79
CA ILE A 334 -16.24 4.72 -2.92
C ILE A 334 -17.73 4.57 -2.55
N ARG A 335 -18.10 4.72 -1.28
CA ARG A 335 -19.46 4.44 -0.76
C ARG A 335 -20.59 5.28 -1.35
N ASP A 336 -20.27 6.37 -2.05
CA ASP A 336 -21.20 7.26 -2.74
C ASP A 336 -21.40 6.89 -4.22
N SER A 337 -20.61 5.95 -4.73
CA SER A 337 -20.69 5.50 -6.13
C SER A 337 -21.80 4.48 -6.33
N LYS A 338 -22.68 4.74 -7.31
CA LYS A 338 -23.87 3.93 -7.61
C LYS A 338 -23.70 3.00 -8.82
N ASP A 339 -22.49 2.89 -9.35
CA ASP A 339 -22.19 2.01 -10.47
C ASP A 339 -22.20 0.53 -10.08
N ASN A 340 -22.51 -0.32 -11.05
CA ASN A 340 -22.63 -1.77 -10.85
C ASN A 340 -21.31 -2.42 -10.41
N HIS A 341 -20.14 -1.91 -10.84
CA HIS A 341 -18.86 -2.51 -10.47
C HIS A 341 -18.50 -2.23 -9.00
N THR A 342 -18.84 -1.06 -8.46
CA THR A 342 -18.72 -0.71 -7.04
C THR A 342 -19.69 -1.51 -6.20
N ILE A 343 -20.97 -1.61 -6.60
CA ILE A 343 -21.96 -2.42 -5.89
C ILE A 343 -21.49 -3.89 -5.81
N SER A 344 -20.99 -4.44 -6.92
CA SER A 344 -20.45 -5.80 -6.98
C SER A 344 -19.25 -5.99 -6.05
N LEU A 345 -18.34 -5.01 -6.00
CA LEU A 345 -17.20 -5.05 -5.10
C LEU A 345 -17.63 -4.99 -3.62
N LEU A 346 -18.59 -4.14 -3.26
CA LEU A 346 -19.10 -4.05 -1.89
C LEU A 346 -19.83 -5.34 -1.47
N ILE A 347 -20.57 -5.98 -2.38
CA ILE A 347 -21.15 -7.32 -2.15
C ILE A 347 -20.06 -8.36 -1.88
N LYS A 348 -18.92 -8.29 -2.57
CA LYS A 348 -17.75 -9.14 -2.29
C LYS A 348 -17.19 -8.87 -0.89
N PHE A 349 -17.02 -7.60 -0.50
CA PHE A 349 -16.51 -7.22 0.83
C PHE A 349 -17.45 -7.51 2.00
N MET A 350 -18.76 -7.57 1.79
CA MET A 350 -19.73 -8.02 2.79
C MET A 350 -19.40 -9.42 3.35
N LYS A 351 -18.79 -10.28 2.53
CA LYS A 351 -18.40 -11.65 2.89
C LYS A 351 -16.98 -11.74 3.46
N HIS A 352 -16.32 -10.61 3.70
CA HIS A 352 -14.94 -10.58 4.18
C HIS A 352 -14.82 -11.11 5.63
N ILE A 353 -13.69 -11.75 5.93
CA ILE A 353 -13.44 -12.36 7.26
C ILE A 353 -13.29 -11.31 8.37
N TYR A 354 -12.75 -10.14 8.02
CA TYR A 354 -12.56 -9.04 8.96
C TYR A 354 -13.83 -8.20 9.09
N THR A 355 -14.31 -8.08 10.33
CA THR A 355 -15.57 -7.41 10.67
C THR A 355 -15.61 -5.95 10.24
N GLY A 356 -14.51 -5.20 10.39
CA GLY A 356 -14.47 -3.79 10.00
C GLY A 356 -14.71 -3.58 8.49
N THR A 357 -14.10 -4.41 7.64
CA THR A 357 -14.34 -4.38 6.19
C THR A 357 -15.77 -4.76 5.84
N GLN A 358 -16.29 -5.80 6.50
CA GLN A 358 -17.65 -6.26 6.30
C GLN A 358 -18.69 -5.21 6.72
N ASP A 359 -18.55 -4.61 7.90
CA ASP A 359 -19.48 -3.62 8.45
C ASP A 359 -19.49 -2.35 7.59
N GLU A 360 -18.32 -1.89 7.14
CA GLU A 360 -18.22 -0.73 6.25
C GLU A 360 -18.85 -1.03 4.87
N ALA A 361 -18.66 -2.24 4.32
CA ALA A 361 -19.27 -2.65 3.06
C ALA A 361 -20.80 -2.72 3.15
N ILE A 362 -21.35 -3.35 4.21
CA ILE A 362 -22.80 -3.42 4.45
C ILE A 362 -23.40 -2.02 4.64
N SER A 363 -22.74 -1.19 5.44
CA SER A 363 -23.18 0.19 5.69
C SER A 363 -23.19 1.02 4.41
N SER A 364 -22.17 0.83 3.55
CA SER A 364 -22.06 1.50 2.25
C SER A 364 -23.15 1.04 1.29
N LEU A 365 -23.43 -0.26 1.18
CA LEU A 365 -24.56 -0.79 0.39
C LEU A 365 -25.89 -0.18 0.83
N GLY A 366 -26.12 -0.08 2.14
CA GLY A 366 -27.30 0.59 2.70
C GLY A 366 -27.38 2.08 2.39
N ALA A 367 -26.24 2.78 2.36
CA ALA A 367 -26.18 4.21 2.02
C ALA A 367 -26.39 4.48 0.51
N ILE A 368 -25.89 3.60 -0.35
CA ILE A 368 -26.10 3.64 -1.80
C ILE A 368 -27.59 3.47 -2.12
N GLY A 369 -28.25 2.53 -1.44
CA GLY A 369 -29.68 2.30 -1.60
C GLY A 369 -30.05 1.47 -2.83
N ASP A 370 -29.10 0.75 -3.43
CA ASP A 370 -29.35 -0.03 -4.65
C ASP A 370 -30.05 -1.36 -4.35
N VAL A 371 -31.08 -1.67 -5.14
CA VAL A 371 -31.91 -2.87 -4.96
C VAL A 371 -31.15 -4.17 -5.21
N GLN A 372 -30.06 -4.15 -5.99
CA GLN A 372 -29.19 -5.31 -6.22
C GLN A 372 -28.56 -5.84 -4.93
N ALA A 373 -28.42 -4.98 -3.91
CA ALA A 373 -27.87 -5.37 -2.62
C ALA A 373 -28.87 -6.16 -1.74
N VAL A 374 -30.18 -6.08 -1.99
CA VAL A 374 -31.21 -6.67 -1.11
C VAL A 374 -31.04 -8.18 -0.99
N LYS A 375 -30.91 -8.89 -2.10
CA LYS A 375 -30.75 -10.36 -2.11
C LYS A 375 -29.47 -10.80 -1.38
N PRO A 376 -28.27 -10.29 -1.71
CA PRO A 376 -27.06 -10.59 -0.95
C PRO A 376 -27.17 -10.29 0.55
N LEU A 377 -27.76 -9.16 0.94
CA LEU A 377 -27.93 -8.78 2.34
C LEU A 377 -28.91 -9.71 3.07
N MET A 378 -30.00 -10.11 2.41
CA MET A 378 -30.95 -11.09 2.96
C MET A 378 -30.30 -12.46 3.13
N GLU A 379 -29.57 -12.95 2.13
CA GLU A 379 -28.83 -14.21 2.23
C GLU A 379 -27.81 -14.16 3.36
N PHE A 380 -27.08 -13.04 3.49
CA PHE A 380 -26.13 -12.83 4.57
C PHE A 380 -26.82 -12.87 5.94
N LEU A 381 -27.90 -12.11 6.14
CA LEU A 381 -28.67 -12.06 7.39
C LEU A 381 -29.14 -13.46 7.83
N LEU A 382 -29.64 -14.26 6.89
CA LEU A 382 -30.18 -15.59 7.16
C LEU A 382 -29.10 -16.66 7.42
N GLN A 383 -27.84 -16.38 7.05
CA GLN A 383 -26.70 -17.29 7.24
C GLN A 383 -25.87 -16.94 8.48
N ILE A 384 -26.21 -15.90 9.25
CA ILE A 384 -25.48 -15.54 10.48
C ILE A 384 -25.65 -16.67 11.51
N PRO A 385 -24.56 -17.33 11.96
CA PRO A 385 -24.64 -18.42 12.93
C PRO A 385 -25.12 -17.95 14.30
N ASP A 386 -25.91 -18.78 14.99
CA ASP A 386 -26.38 -18.47 16.36
C ASP A 386 -25.26 -18.37 17.40
N ASN A 387 -24.12 -19.01 17.14
CA ASN A 387 -22.93 -18.98 17.99
C ASN A 387 -21.90 -17.90 17.61
N ASP A 388 -22.22 -17.00 16.67
CA ASP A 388 -21.31 -15.91 16.29
C ASP A 388 -21.20 -14.86 17.41
N ILE A 389 -19.98 -14.61 17.86
CA ILE A 389 -19.67 -13.63 18.92
C ILE A 389 -20.13 -12.21 18.50
N SER A 390 -20.08 -11.90 17.20
CA SER A 390 -20.49 -10.61 16.64
C SER A 390 -21.93 -10.61 16.11
N ARG A 391 -22.72 -11.65 16.40
CA ARG A 391 -24.08 -11.86 15.85
C ARG A 391 -24.97 -10.63 15.96
N SER A 392 -25.10 -10.05 17.17
CA SER A 392 -25.96 -8.88 17.39
C SER A 392 -25.52 -7.67 16.56
N SER A 393 -24.21 -7.38 16.54
CA SER A 393 -23.67 -6.28 15.73
C SER A 393 -23.94 -6.50 14.24
N ARG A 394 -23.67 -7.71 13.73
CA ARG A 394 -23.87 -8.04 12.31
C ARG A 394 -25.34 -7.96 11.90
N ILE A 395 -26.25 -8.45 12.73
CA ILE A 395 -27.70 -8.35 12.50
C ILE A 395 -28.11 -6.89 12.43
N LYS A 396 -27.68 -6.07 13.40
CA LYS A 396 -27.98 -4.65 13.41
C LYS A 396 -27.49 -3.96 12.14
N THR A 397 -26.22 -4.15 11.76
CA THR A 397 -25.65 -3.51 10.56
C THR A 397 -26.42 -3.90 9.30
N VAL A 398 -26.70 -5.20 9.10
CA VAL A 398 -27.38 -5.67 7.88
C VAL A 398 -28.85 -5.27 7.86
N THR A 399 -29.57 -5.26 8.98
CA THR A 399 -30.97 -4.85 9.02
C THR A 399 -31.14 -3.33 8.87
N GLU A 400 -30.20 -2.53 9.38
CA GLU A 400 -30.15 -1.09 9.11
C GLU A 400 -29.94 -0.82 7.62
N ALA A 401 -29.02 -1.53 6.97
CA ALA A 401 -28.79 -1.42 5.54
C ALA A 401 -30.02 -1.84 4.72
N LEU A 402 -30.61 -2.99 5.04
CA LEU A 402 -31.85 -3.46 4.41
C LEU A 402 -32.98 -2.45 4.58
N GLY A 403 -33.18 -1.91 5.79
CA GLY A 403 -34.21 -0.90 6.06
C GLY A 403 -34.02 0.40 5.27
N ARG A 404 -32.76 0.83 5.03
CA ARG A 404 -32.47 1.98 4.17
C ARG A 404 -32.82 1.73 2.71
N ILE A 405 -32.57 0.51 2.21
CA ILE A 405 -32.83 0.15 0.81
C ILE A 405 -34.32 -0.11 0.57
N THR A 406 -34.98 -0.86 1.45
CA THR A 406 -36.36 -1.34 1.25
C THR A 406 -37.42 -0.41 1.85
N GLY A 407 -37.03 0.44 2.81
CA GLY A 407 -37.94 1.28 3.60
C GLY A 407 -38.64 0.54 4.76
N GLU A 408 -38.41 -0.77 4.90
CA GLU A 408 -39.04 -1.60 5.93
C GLU A 408 -38.42 -1.39 7.33
N LYS A 409 -39.23 -1.56 8.38
CA LYS A 409 -38.86 -1.22 9.76
C LYS A 409 -39.05 -2.38 10.74
N PHE A 410 -38.54 -3.55 10.40
CA PHE A 410 -38.60 -4.74 11.27
C PHE A 410 -37.55 -4.75 12.39
N GLY A 411 -36.63 -3.77 12.38
CA GLY A 411 -35.50 -3.74 13.32
C GLY A 411 -34.61 -4.97 13.16
N GLU A 412 -34.18 -5.54 14.28
CA GLU A 412 -33.30 -6.72 14.33
C GLU A 412 -34.07 -8.06 14.27
N ASP A 413 -35.39 -8.05 14.05
CA ASP A 413 -36.22 -9.26 13.98
C ASP A 413 -36.00 -10.02 12.66
N GLN A 414 -35.09 -11.01 12.72
CA GLN A 414 -34.74 -11.84 11.57
C GLN A 414 -35.92 -12.65 11.01
N LEU A 415 -36.90 -13.02 11.83
CA LEU A 415 -38.04 -13.81 11.38
C LEU A 415 -38.99 -12.94 10.55
N GLN A 416 -39.21 -11.70 10.96
CA GLN A 416 -39.97 -10.73 10.16
C GLN A 416 -39.28 -10.45 8.82
N TRP A 417 -37.96 -10.23 8.82
CA TRP A 417 -37.17 -10.08 7.59
C TRP A 417 -37.29 -11.29 6.68
N LYS A 418 -37.19 -12.51 7.23
CA LYS A 418 -37.35 -13.77 6.48
C LYS A 418 -38.73 -13.87 5.82
N ASN A 419 -39.79 -13.65 6.59
CA ASN A 419 -41.17 -13.71 6.09
C ASN A 419 -41.43 -12.65 5.01
N TRP A 420 -40.90 -11.44 5.19
CA TRP A 420 -40.99 -10.39 4.18
C TRP A 420 -40.26 -10.79 2.90
N TRP A 421 -39.05 -11.35 3.01
CA TRP A 421 -38.26 -11.78 1.86
C TRP A 421 -38.95 -12.90 1.06
N GLU A 422 -39.52 -13.91 1.74
CA GLU A 422 -40.26 -14.99 1.09
C GLU A 422 -41.42 -14.49 0.23
N ASN A 423 -42.08 -13.40 0.64
CA ASN A 423 -43.21 -12.79 -0.07
C ASN A 423 -42.81 -11.76 -1.14
N ASN A 424 -41.57 -11.27 -1.14
CA ASN A 424 -41.15 -10.15 -2.01
C ASN A 424 -39.96 -10.47 -2.93
N LYS A 425 -39.24 -11.58 -2.72
CA LYS A 425 -38.02 -11.93 -3.47
C LYS A 425 -38.16 -11.85 -4.99
N ASP A 426 -39.31 -12.25 -5.54
CA ASP A 426 -39.53 -12.25 -7.00
C ASP A 426 -39.44 -10.85 -7.62
N LYS A 427 -39.71 -9.78 -6.84
CA LYS A 427 -39.55 -8.40 -7.29
C LYS A 427 -38.08 -8.00 -7.46
N PHE A 428 -37.20 -8.58 -6.64
CA PHE A 428 -35.77 -8.30 -6.62
C PHE A 428 -34.95 -9.27 -7.48
N MET A 429 -35.55 -10.39 -7.90
CA MET A 429 -34.93 -11.37 -8.81
C MET A 429 -35.20 -11.06 -10.30
N LYS A 430 -36.23 -10.27 -10.62
CA LYS A 430 -36.58 -9.91 -12.01
C LYS A 430 -35.69 -8.82 -12.62
N SER A 431 -35.00 -8.05 -11.79
CA SER A 431 -34.04 -7.02 -12.22
C SER A 431 -32.70 -7.60 -12.71
N GLU A 432 -32.42 -8.90 -12.52
CA GLU A 432 -31.18 -9.56 -12.98
C GLU A 432 -31.22 -9.99 -14.48
N VAL A 433 -32.35 -9.84 -15.19
CA VAL A 433 -32.56 -10.43 -16.55
C VAL A 433 -32.64 -9.37 -17.66
N GLN A 434 -32.47 -8.08 -17.35
CA GLN A 434 -32.51 -6.98 -18.33
C GLN A 434 -31.27 -6.08 -18.28
N GLU A 435 -30.09 -6.67 -18.37
CA GLU A 435 -28.83 -6.05 -18.82
C GLU A 435 -28.02 -7.16 -19.52
#